data_AF-A0A5Q3HC73-F1
#
_entry.id   AF-A0A5Q3HC73-F1
#
_cell.length_a   1.000
_cell.length_b   1.000
_cell.length_c   1.000
_cell.angle_alpha   90.00
_cell.angle_beta   90.00
_cell.angle_gamma   90.00
#
_symmetry.space_group_name_H-M   'P 1'
#
loop_
_entity.id
_entity.type
_entity.pdbx_description
1 polymer ?
#
loop_
_entity_poly.entity_id
_entity_poly.type
_entity_poly.pdbx_seq_one_letter_code
_entity_poly.pdbx_strand_id
1 'polypeptide(L)'
;MTQQQQISEALISSRNILLGGSSNEHILSSLEVVLEHADSITVLSTRKIVELCVPEVISQVRNSDFISAGMILNLIHNLPLDETRRQSWDIDYFLSIELPTFLDRFEEVISSRLIALFVCKHLACAYLPSSVFSE
;
A
#
# COMPACT_ATOMS: atom_id res chain seq x y z
N MET A 1 -6.79 -19.05 -9.17
CA MET A 1 -6.29 -17.71 -8.80
C MET A 1 -5.54 -17.86 -7.48
N THR A 2 -4.32 -17.35 -7.36
CA THR A 2 -3.58 -17.39 -6.10
C THR A 2 -4.07 -16.28 -5.16
N GLN A 3 -3.85 -16.42 -3.86
CA GLN A 3 -4.20 -15.38 -2.88
C GLN A 3 -3.47 -14.06 -3.18
N GLN A 4 -2.22 -14.11 -3.66
CA GLN A 4 -1.49 -12.91 -4.07
C GLN A 4 -2.09 -12.25 -5.32
N GLN A 5 -2.65 -13.04 -6.26
CA GLN A 5 -3.37 -12.46 -7.40
C GLN A 5 -4.63 -11.72 -6.94
N GLN A 6 -5.40 -12.31 -6.01
CA GLN A 6 -6.57 -11.66 -5.42
C GLN A 6 -6.21 -10.34 -4.74
N ILE A 7 -5.14 -10.32 -3.95
CA ILE A 7 -4.66 -9.10 -3.29
C ILE A 7 -4.30 -8.04 -4.33
N SER A 8 -3.48 -8.41 -5.32
CA SER A 8 -3.03 -7.49 -6.37
C SER A 8 -4.21 -6.90 -7.14
N GLU A 9 -5.17 -7.74 -7.55
CA GLU A 9 -6.37 -7.31 -8.27
C GLU A 9 -7.27 -6.41 -7.41
N ALA A 10 -7.47 -6.76 -6.15
CA ALA A 10 -8.27 -5.96 -5.21
C ALA A 10 -7.66 -4.58 -4.97
N LEU A 11 -6.34 -4.49 -4.73
CA LEU A 11 -5.64 -3.23 -4.53
C LEU A 11 -5.70 -2.36 -5.80
N ILE A 12 -5.40 -2.93 -6.97
CA ILE A 12 -5.37 -2.19 -8.24
C ILE A 12 -6.76 -1.69 -8.62
N SER A 13 -7.77 -2.56 -8.57
CA SER A 13 -9.14 -2.22 -8.95
C SER A 13 -9.75 -1.18 -8.02
N SER A 14 -9.63 -1.35 -6.70
CA SER A 14 -10.13 -0.40 -5.71
C SER A 14 -9.49 0.97 -5.90
N ARG A 15 -8.17 1.02 -6.09
CA ARG A 15 -7.44 2.26 -6.38
C ARG A 15 -7.93 2.96 -7.63
N ASN A 16 -8.15 2.23 -8.73
CA ASN A 16 -8.64 2.83 -9.98
C ASN A 16 -10.05 3.42 -9.82
N ILE A 17 -10.93 2.73 -9.09
CA ILE A 17 -12.29 3.23 -8.85
C ILE A 17 -12.26 4.50 -7.98
N LEU A 18 -11.48 4.48 -6.89
CA LEU A 18 -11.39 5.58 -5.94
C LEU A 18 -10.74 6.84 -6.56
N LEU A 19 -9.65 6.67 -7.32
CA LEU A 19 -9.03 7.78 -8.05
C LEU A 19 -9.90 8.33 -9.18
N GLY A 20 -10.85 7.53 -9.69
CA GLY A 20 -11.91 8.00 -10.60
C GLY A 20 -13.00 8.82 -9.90
N GLY A 21 -12.85 9.14 -8.61
CA GLY A 21 -13.83 9.90 -7.80
C GLY A 21 -15.12 9.12 -7.56
N SER A 22 -15.10 7.81 -7.77
CA SER A 22 -16.27 6.95 -7.67
C SER A 22 -16.11 5.95 -6.51
N SER A 23 -17.23 5.41 -6.07
CA SER A 23 -17.30 4.27 -5.17
C SER A 23 -18.18 3.22 -5.81
N ASN A 24 -17.91 1.94 -5.53
CA ASN A 24 -18.84 0.87 -5.82
C ASN A 24 -19.05 0.02 -4.57
N GLU A 25 -20.14 -0.75 -4.60
CA GLU A 25 -20.58 -1.61 -3.49
C GLU A 25 -19.52 -2.67 -3.11
N HIS A 26 -18.55 -2.92 -3.98
CA HIS A 26 -17.58 -3.99 -3.88
C HIS A 26 -16.20 -3.56 -3.37
N ILE A 27 -15.91 -2.25 -3.24
CA ILE A 27 -14.59 -1.78 -2.75
C ILE A 27 -14.32 -2.33 -1.35
N LEU A 28 -15.27 -2.18 -0.43
CA LEU A 28 -15.10 -2.61 0.95
C LEU A 28 -14.86 -4.12 1.04
N SER A 29 -15.70 -4.92 0.37
CA SER A 29 -15.50 -6.38 0.34
C SER A 29 -14.17 -6.78 -0.29
N SER A 30 -13.73 -6.06 -1.33
CA SER A 30 -12.44 -6.35 -1.99
C SER A 30 -11.26 -6.04 -1.06
N LEU A 31 -11.31 -4.94 -0.30
CA LEU A 31 -10.28 -4.57 0.66
C LEU A 31 -10.29 -5.50 1.89
N GLU A 32 -11.45 -5.99 2.31
CA GLU A 32 -11.56 -6.99 3.38
C GLU A 32 -10.89 -8.31 2.97
N VAL A 33 -11.04 -8.75 1.72
CA VAL A 33 -10.30 -9.92 1.17
C VAL A 33 -8.79 -9.72 1.21
N VAL A 34 -8.29 -8.50 1.00
CA VAL A 34 -6.85 -8.21 1.14
C VAL A 34 -6.37 -8.51 2.56
N LEU A 35 -7.15 -8.15 3.58
CA LEU A 35 -6.82 -8.43 4.97
C LEU A 35 -6.90 -9.92 5.30
N GLU A 36 -7.95 -10.61 4.82
CA GLU A 36 -8.11 -12.07 4.99
C GLU A 36 -6.94 -12.86 4.39
N HIS A 37 -6.29 -12.32 3.36
CA HIS A 37 -5.19 -12.97 2.66
C HIS A 37 -3.82 -12.36 2.97
N ALA A 38 -3.72 -11.41 3.90
CA ALA A 38 -2.47 -10.71 4.20
C ALA A 38 -1.32 -11.68 4.56
N ASP A 39 -1.62 -12.79 5.24
CA ASP A 39 -0.63 -13.81 5.60
C ASP A 39 -0.01 -14.54 4.41
N SER A 40 -0.63 -14.47 3.22
CA SER A 40 -0.08 -15.01 1.97
C SER A 40 1.02 -14.14 1.36
N ILE A 41 1.19 -12.89 1.83
CA ILE A 41 2.25 -11.98 1.41
C ILE A 41 3.56 -12.44 2.06
N THR A 42 4.50 -12.98 1.29
CA THR A 42 5.74 -13.55 1.85
C THR A 42 6.81 -12.49 2.14
N VAL A 43 6.74 -11.34 1.47
CA VAL A 43 7.60 -10.18 1.77
C VAL A 43 7.11 -9.49 3.04
N LEU A 44 7.82 -9.69 4.15
CA LEU A 44 7.38 -9.22 5.47
C LEU A 44 7.15 -7.70 5.54
N SER A 45 8.01 -6.89 4.92
CA SER A 45 7.83 -5.42 4.88
C SER A 45 6.55 -5.03 4.15
N THR A 46 6.28 -5.64 2.98
CA THR A 46 5.03 -5.44 2.25
C THR A 46 3.82 -5.86 3.09
N ARG A 47 3.88 -7.01 3.76
CA ARG A 47 2.78 -7.47 4.64
C ARG A 47 2.47 -6.42 5.71
N LYS A 48 3.49 -5.94 6.41
CA LYS A 48 3.33 -4.93 7.47
C LYS A 48 2.75 -3.62 6.94
N ILE A 49 3.20 -3.18 5.77
CA ILE A 49 2.65 -1.98 5.11
C ILE A 49 1.17 -2.19 4.74
N VAL A 50 0.81 -3.33 4.16
CA VAL A 50 -0.58 -3.65 3.80
C VAL A 50 -1.48 -3.74 5.04
N GLU A 51 -1.02 -4.41 6.11
CA GLU A 51 -1.73 -4.53 7.39
C GLU A 51 -2.01 -3.18 8.06
N LEU A 52 -1.19 -2.15 7.80
CA LEU A 52 -1.42 -0.80 8.30
C LEU A 52 -2.29 0.04 7.35
N CYS A 53 -1.97 0.03 6.06
CA CYS A 53 -2.59 0.93 5.09
C CYS A 53 -4.02 0.51 4.71
N VAL A 54 -4.30 -0.78 4.57
CA VAL A 54 -5.63 -1.24 4.11
C VAL A 54 -6.74 -0.92 5.12
N PRO A 55 -6.57 -1.10 6.45
CA PRO A 55 -7.58 -0.66 7.42
C PRO A 55 -7.83 0.84 7.38
N GLU A 56 -6.79 1.65 7.17
CA GLU A 56 -6.90 3.10 7.02
C GLU A 56 -7.72 3.46 5.77
N VAL A 57 -7.45 2.80 4.63
CA VAL A 57 -8.24 2.95 3.40
C VAL A 57 -9.70 2.58 3.64
N ILE A 58 -9.98 1.45 4.31
CA ILE A 58 -11.35 1.03 4.63
C ILE A 58 -12.07 2.10 5.47
N SER A 59 -11.38 2.65 6.48
CA SER A 59 -11.92 3.74 7.31
C SER A 59 -12.27 4.97 6.48
N GLN A 60 -11.39 5.37 5.57
CA GLN A 60 -11.59 6.54 4.70
C GLN A 60 -12.74 6.33 3.70
N VAL A 61 -12.83 5.14 3.08
CA VAL A 61 -13.96 4.79 2.20
C VAL A 61 -15.29 4.83 2.97
N ARG A 62 -15.33 4.33 4.21
CA ARG A 62 -16.54 4.41 5.06
C ARG A 62 -16.93 5.85 5.41
N ASN A 63 -15.97 6.76 5.47
CA ASN A 63 -16.19 8.19 5.71
C ASN A 63 -16.37 9.00 4.40
N SER A 64 -16.53 8.33 3.26
CA SER A 64 -16.64 8.96 1.92
C SER A 64 -15.41 9.78 1.48
N ASP A 65 -14.24 9.55 2.06
CA ASP A 65 -12.98 10.18 1.62
C ASP A 65 -12.26 9.29 0.60
N PHE A 66 -12.74 9.35 -0.64
CA PHE A 66 -12.25 8.49 -1.72
C PHE A 66 -10.90 8.96 -2.27
N ILE A 67 -10.61 10.26 -2.20
CA ILE A 67 -9.34 10.82 -2.69
C ILE A 67 -8.21 10.33 -1.79
N SER A 68 -8.32 10.54 -0.48
CA SER A 68 -7.30 10.07 0.47
C SER A 68 -7.11 8.55 0.36
N ALA A 69 -8.22 7.79 0.31
CA ALA A 69 -8.19 6.34 0.20
C ALA A 69 -7.49 5.87 -1.08
N GLY A 70 -7.82 6.50 -2.21
CA GLY A 70 -7.22 6.22 -3.51
C GLY A 70 -5.72 6.51 -3.54
N MET A 71 -5.28 7.61 -2.93
CA MET A 71 -3.87 7.98 -2.85
C MET A 71 -3.05 7.00 -2.01
N ILE A 72 -3.60 6.51 -0.89
CA ILE A 72 -2.93 5.48 -0.08
C ILE A 72 -2.79 4.18 -0.87
N LEU A 73 -3.85 3.74 -1.54
CA LEU A 73 -3.75 2.54 -2.39
C LEU A 73 -2.78 2.75 -3.56
N ASN A 74 -2.72 3.97 -4.13
CA ASN A 74 -1.77 4.29 -5.18
C ASN A 74 -0.33 4.16 -4.72
N LEU A 75 -0.03 4.46 -3.46
CA LEU A 75 1.30 4.22 -2.90
C LEU A 75 1.63 2.73 -2.78
N ILE A 76 0.68 1.88 -2.37
CA ILE A 76 1.01 0.49 -1.96
C ILE A 76 0.73 -0.59 -3.01
N HIS A 77 -0.04 -0.30 -4.06
CA HIS A 77 -0.54 -1.32 -4.99
C HIS A 77 0.55 -2.11 -5.75
N ASN A 78 1.74 -1.53 -5.92
CA ASN A 78 2.86 -2.13 -6.65
C ASN A 78 3.87 -2.81 -5.74
N LEU A 79 3.66 -2.80 -4.42
CA LEU A 79 4.59 -3.45 -3.50
C LEU A 79 4.68 -4.96 -3.78
N PRO A 80 5.89 -5.55 -3.68
CA PRO A 80 6.08 -6.95 -4.03
C PRO A 80 5.39 -7.85 -3.00
N LEU A 81 4.43 -8.65 -3.47
CA LEU A 81 3.66 -9.56 -2.62
C LEU A 81 4.41 -10.86 -2.29
N ASP A 82 5.41 -11.20 -3.11
CA ASP A 82 6.24 -12.39 -2.95
C ASP A 82 7.71 -12.12 -3.32
N GLU A 83 8.60 -13.05 -2.92
CA GLU A 83 10.05 -12.92 -3.13
C GLU A 83 10.44 -12.89 -4.62
N THR A 84 9.68 -13.55 -5.50
CA THR A 84 9.94 -13.49 -6.95
C THR A 84 9.71 -12.07 -7.46
N ARG A 85 8.57 -11.45 -7.08
CA ARG A 85 8.28 -10.06 -7.42
C ARG A 85 9.25 -9.09 -6.76
N ARG A 86 9.71 -9.39 -5.55
CA ARG A 86 10.69 -8.56 -4.82
C ARG A 86 12.01 -8.42 -5.58
N GLN A 87 12.48 -9.49 -6.22
CA GLN A 87 13.73 -9.48 -6.98
C GLN A 87 13.67 -8.60 -8.24
N SER A 88 12.48 -8.46 -8.83
CA SER A 88 12.24 -7.60 -9.99
C SER A 88 11.62 -6.24 -9.64
N TRP A 89 11.40 -5.96 -8.35
CA TRP A 89 10.76 -4.72 -7.92
C TRP A 89 11.77 -3.58 -7.93
N ASP A 90 11.42 -2.52 -8.65
CA ASP A 90 12.24 -1.32 -8.77
C ASP A 90 12.02 -0.41 -7.56
N ILE A 91 12.81 -0.65 -6.50
CA ILE A 91 12.77 0.16 -5.29
C ILE A 91 13.21 1.60 -5.56
N ASP A 92 14.13 1.82 -6.51
CA ASP A 92 14.61 3.16 -6.85
C ASP A 92 13.49 3.97 -7.52
N TYR A 93 12.71 3.34 -8.40
CA TYR A 93 11.48 3.93 -8.96
C TYR A 93 10.46 4.25 -7.86
N PHE A 94 10.21 3.33 -6.93
CA PHE A 94 9.31 3.58 -5.81
C PHE A 94 9.73 4.83 -5.01
N LEU A 95 11.01 4.90 -4.63
CA LEU A 95 11.55 5.98 -3.81
C LEU A 95 11.65 7.32 -4.55
N SER A 96 11.87 7.30 -5.86
CA SER A 96 12.05 8.52 -6.67
C SER A 96 10.78 9.02 -7.35
N ILE A 97 9.76 8.18 -7.54
CA ILE A 97 8.53 8.51 -8.26
C ILE A 97 7.29 8.28 -7.40
N GLU A 98 7.03 7.06 -6.93
CA GLU A 98 5.76 6.72 -6.27
C GLU A 98 5.62 7.41 -4.90
N LEU A 99 6.66 7.34 -4.06
CA LEU A 99 6.67 7.98 -2.74
C LEU A 99 6.61 9.52 -2.85
N PRO A 100 7.43 10.20 -3.68
CA PRO A 100 7.30 11.64 -3.89
C PRO A 100 5.92 12.04 -4.41
N THR A 101 5.34 11.30 -5.36
CA THR A 101 3.98 11.58 -5.88
C THR A 101 2.92 11.50 -4.77
N PHE A 102 3.05 10.55 -3.84
CA PHE A 102 2.19 10.48 -2.66
C PHE A 102 2.39 11.69 -1.73
N LEU A 103 3.64 12.08 -1.50
CA LEU A 103 3.99 13.20 -0.64
C LEU A 103 3.60 14.56 -1.23
N ASP A 104 3.60 14.73 -2.55
CA ASP A 104 3.14 15.96 -3.21
C ASP A 104 1.65 16.26 -2.96
N ARG A 105 0.90 15.26 -2.49
CA ARG A 105 -0.54 15.32 -2.21
C ARG A 105 -0.83 15.19 -0.71
N PHE A 106 0.15 15.47 0.15
CA PHE A 106 0.06 15.21 1.59
C PHE A 106 -1.12 15.90 2.29
N GLU A 107 -1.59 17.05 1.78
CA GLU A 107 -2.73 17.81 2.31
C GLU A 107 -4.07 17.13 2.03
N GLU A 108 -4.13 16.32 0.96
CA GLU A 108 -5.32 15.58 0.54
C GLU A 108 -5.41 14.19 1.18
N VAL A 109 -4.39 13.77 1.92
CA VAL A 109 -4.28 12.43 2.47
C VAL A 109 -4.29 12.45 3.99
N ILE A 110 -5.36 11.91 4.57
CA ILE A 110 -5.43 11.65 6.01
C ILE A 110 -4.32 10.69 6.40
N SER A 111 -3.62 11.00 7.49
CA SER A 111 -2.51 10.21 8.01
C SER A 111 -1.28 10.13 7.09
N SER A 112 -1.13 11.02 6.10
CA SER A 112 -0.02 11.02 5.12
C SER A 112 1.37 10.88 5.76
N ARG A 113 1.66 11.69 6.79
CA ARG A 113 2.93 11.63 7.54
C ARG A 113 3.15 10.27 8.19
N LEU A 114 2.13 9.71 8.84
CA LEU A 114 2.22 8.42 9.52
C LEU A 114 2.52 7.31 8.51
N ILE A 115 1.77 7.29 7.41
CA ILE A 115 1.91 6.30 6.34
C ILE A 115 3.29 6.38 5.71
N ALA A 116 3.73 7.58 5.32
CA ALA A 116 5.04 7.77 4.70
C ALA A 116 6.18 7.31 5.63
N LEU A 117 6.16 7.73 6.90
CA LEU A 117 7.19 7.32 7.87
C LEU A 117 7.16 5.81 8.12
N PHE A 118 5.98 5.21 8.20
CA PHE A 118 5.83 3.77 8.41
C PHE A 118 6.35 2.95 7.23
N VAL A 119 5.98 3.34 6.01
CA VAL A 119 6.49 2.74 4.76
C VAL A 119 8.00 2.87 4.70
N CYS A 120 8.55 4.08 4.89
CA CYS A 120 10.00 4.31 4.88
C CYS A 120 10.71 3.47 5.92
N LYS A 121 10.18 3.37 7.15
CA LYS A 121 10.77 2.51 8.20
C LYS A 121 10.83 1.05 7.74
N HIS A 122 9.74 0.50 7.23
CA HIS A 122 9.70 -0.91 6.85
C HIS A 122 10.54 -1.23 5.61
N LEU A 123 10.65 -0.30 4.67
CA LEU A 123 11.58 -0.42 3.54
C LEU A 123 13.02 -0.29 4.00
N ALA A 124 13.34 0.69 4.85
CA ALA A 124 14.69 0.86 5.39
C ALA A 124 15.17 -0.39 6.13
N CYS A 125 14.34 -0.99 7.00
CA CYS A 125 14.68 -2.24 7.67
C CYS A 125 14.85 -3.44 6.71
N ALA A 126 14.22 -3.41 5.54
CA ALA A 126 14.27 -4.51 4.58
C ALA A 126 15.41 -4.40 3.56
N TYR A 127 15.92 -3.18 3.32
CA TYR A 127 16.85 -2.89 2.22
C TYR A 127 18.15 -2.19 2.65
N LEU A 128 18.20 -1.59 3.84
CA LEU A 128 19.47 -1.08 4.39
C LEU A 128 20.19 -2.15 5.20
N PRO A 129 21.54 -2.18 5.16
CA PRO A 129 22.30 -3.11 5.98
C PRO A 129 22.13 -2.79 7.47
N SER A 130 22.12 -3.82 8.31
CA SER A 130 21.91 -3.71 9.76
C SER A 130 22.91 -2.77 10.45
N SER A 131 24.08 -2.57 9.85
CA SER A 131 25.12 -1.64 10.30
C SER A 131 24.67 -0.18 10.31
N VAL A 132 23.64 0.19 9.55
CA VAL A 132 23.10 1.57 9.53
C VAL A 132 22.30 1.89 10.79
N PHE A 133 21.82 0.88 11.53
CA PHE A 133 20.95 1.06 12.71
C PHE A 133 21.67 0.81 14.05
N SER A 134 22.98 0.61 14.02
CA SER A 134 23.80 0.36 15.21
C SER A 134 24.56 1.64 15.59
N GLU A 135 23.91 2.53 16.32
CA GLU A 135 24.55 3.64 17.06
C GLU A 135 24.59 3.36 18.56
#